data_AF-K1TLC0-F1
#
_entry.id   AF-K1TLC0-F1
#
_cell.length_a   1.000
_cell.length_b   1.000
_cell.length_c   1.000
_cell.angle_alpha   90.00
_cell.angle_beta   90.00
_cell.angle_gamma   90.00
#
_symmetry.space_group_name_H-M   'P 1'
#
loop_
_entity.id
_entity.type
_entity.pdbx_description
1 polymer ?
#
loop_
_entity_poly.entity_id
_entity_poly.type
_entity_poly.pdbx_seq_one_letter_code
_entity_poly.pdbx_strand_id
1 'polypeptide(L)'
;QGGRGSEAESAIHIPAQDDAFNSIRSEYADMLKNQFAKGNNGLVKHKYITFSIEADSMNAAKSRLARIETDILNNFKVLGVSAHPMTGYDRLEMLHGIFHPEGEPFRFSWDWLIPSGLTTKDFIAPSSFRFGEGRTFRMGKKIGAVSFLEILAPELNDRILSEILDLENGVIVNLHIRSID
;
A
#
# COMPACT_ATOMS: atom_id res chain seq x y z
N GLN A 1 -13.60 11.53 -3.19
CA GLN A 1 -13.13 11.33 -1.80
C GLN A 1 -14.37 11.22 -0.94
N GLY A 2 -14.54 10.19 -0.11
CA GLY A 2 -15.79 10.05 0.64
C GLY A 2 -15.98 8.63 1.18
N GLY A 3 -15.22 8.26 2.20
CA GLY A 3 -15.43 6.96 2.84
C GLY A 3 -14.67 6.75 4.15
N ARG A 4 -13.60 7.53 4.41
CA ARG A 4 -12.79 7.39 5.63
C ARG A 4 -12.81 8.59 6.58
N GLY A 5 -13.25 9.76 6.10
CA GLY A 5 -13.65 10.85 7.00
C GLY A 5 -14.78 10.40 7.93
N SER A 6 -15.73 9.64 7.41
CA SER A 6 -16.88 9.11 8.15
C SER A 6 -16.52 8.09 9.24
N GLU A 7 -15.51 7.23 9.03
CA GLU A 7 -15.11 6.24 10.05
C GLU A 7 -14.39 6.89 11.22
N ALA A 8 -13.45 7.81 10.96
CA ALA A 8 -12.78 8.58 12.00
C ALA A 8 -13.75 9.53 12.73
N GLU A 9 -14.63 10.22 11.98
CA GLU A 9 -15.68 11.06 12.56
C GLU A 9 -16.66 10.25 13.41
N SER A 10 -17.01 9.02 13.00
CA SER A 10 -17.86 8.14 13.80
C SER A 10 -17.17 7.62 15.07
N ALA A 11 -15.85 7.42 15.05
CA ALA A 11 -15.08 7.01 16.23
C ALA A 11 -14.92 8.16 17.25
N ILE A 12 -14.94 9.41 16.78
CA ILE A 12 -14.89 10.62 17.60
C ILE A 12 -16.28 10.99 18.15
N HIS A 13 -17.35 10.62 17.45
CA HIS A 13 -18.71 10.95 17.84
C HIS A 13 -19.21 10.02 18.96
N ILE A 14 -19.01 10.46 20.20
CA ILE A 14 -19.55 9.80 21.39
C ILE A 14 -20.87 10.49 21.76
N PRO A 15 -22.03 9.84 21.54
CA PRO A 15 -23.32 10.46 21.82
C PRO A 15 -23.52 10.68 23.33
N ALA A 16 -24.24 11.74 23.67
CA ALA A 16 -24.71 11.95 25.04
C ALA A 16 -25.68 10.82 25.45
N GLN A 17 -25.66 10.47 26.74
CA GLN A 17 -26.58 9.49 27.33
C GLN A 17 -27.31 10.12 28.52
N ASP A 18 -28.43 9.54 28.91
CA ASP A 18 -29.20 10.00 30.08
C ASP A 18 -28.58 9.49 31.38
N ASP A 19 -27.36 9.97 31.65
CA ASP A 19 -26.61 9.69 32.87
C ASP A 19 -25.66 10.85 33.25
N ALA A 20 -24.98 10.70 34.38
CA ALA A 20 -24.09 11.72 34.93
C ALA A 20 -22.71 11.82 34.25
N PHE A 21 -22.42 11.02 33.23
CA PHE A 21 -21.06 10.89 32.66
C PHE A 21 -20.83 11.73 31.40
N ASN A 22 -21.77 12.58 30.99
CA ASN A 22 -21.64 13.39 29.76
C ASN A 22 -20.45 14.37 29.78
N SER A 23 -20.03 14.86 30.95
CA SER A 23 -18.83 15.68 31.09
C SER A 23 -17.56 14.90 30.68
N ILE A 24 -17.44 13.65 31.15
CA ILE A 24 -16.32 12.76 30.81
C ILE A 24 -16.36 12.37 29.33
N ARG A 25 -17.55 12.09 28.76
CA ARG A 25 -17.71 11.80 27.32
C ARG A 25 -17.21 12.95 26.45
N SER A 26 -17.51 14.19 26.84
CA SER A 26 -17.09 15.40 26.12
C SER A 26 -15.58 15.57 26.17
N GLU A 27 -14.97 15.45 27.36
CA GLU A 27 -13.52 15.53 27.54
C GLU A 27 -12.77 14.43 26.75
N TYR A 28 -13.29 13.20 26.76
CA TYR A 28 -12.71 12.09 26.03
C TYR A 28 -12.84 12.26 24.50
N ALA A 29 -13.98 12.76 24.00
CA ALA A 29 -14.15 13.10 22.59
C ALA A 29 -13.18 14.21 22.15
N ASP A 30 -12.96 15.22 22.99
CA ASP A 30 -12.00 16.30 22.72
C ASP A 30 -10.55 15.79 22.77
N MET A 31 -10.21 14.88 23.69
CA MET A 31 -8.92 14.18 23.69
C MET A 31 -8.70 13.39 22.40
N LEU A 32 -9.71 12.65 21.91
CA LEU A 32 -9.63 11.91 20.65
C LEU A 32 -9.42 12.87 19.48
N LYS A 33 -10.20 13.96 19.37
CA LYS A 33 -9.99 15.00 18.34
C LYS A 33 -8.57 15.55 18.35
N ASN A 34 -8.03 15.84 19.53
CA ASN A 34 -6.67 16.34 19.68
C ASN A 34 -5.59 15.31 19.28
N GLN A 35 -5.83 14.02 19.51
CA GLN A 35 -4.95 12.93 19.05
C GLN A 35 -4.96 12.81 17.53
N PHE A 36 -6.13 12.86 16.89
CA PHE A 36 -6.25 12.90 15.44
C PHE A 36 -5.56 14.14 14.85
N ALA A 37 -5.81 15.34 15.40
CA ALA A 37 -5.18 16.57 14.95
C ALA A 37 -3.65 16.57 15.06
N LYS A 38 -3.07 15.77 15.97
CA LYS A 38 -1.61 15.60 16.15
C LYS A 38 -0.98 14.59 15.20
N GLY A 39 -1.68 14.16 14.15
CA GLY A 39 -1.16 13.23 13.15
C GLY A 39 -1.34 11.77 13.53
N ASN A 40 -2.00 11.47 14.66
CA ASN A 40 -2.41 10.10 14.99
C ASN A 40 -3.68 9.71 14.21
N ASN A 41 -3.62 9.94 12.89
CA ASN A 41 -4.72 9.83 11.94
C ASN A 41 -5.11 8.38 11.61
N GLY A 42 -4.57 7.40 12.33
CA GLY A 42 -4.74 5.98 12.04
C GLY A 42 -4.20 5.56 10.67
N LEU A 43 -3.30 6.36 10.06
CA LEU A 43 -2.78 6.09 8.73
C LEU A 43 -1.70 5.00 8.82
N VAL A 44 -2.07 3.80 8.39
CA VAL A 44 -1.14 2.68 8.23
C VAL A 44 -0.45 2.79 6.88
N LYS A 45 0.88 2.97 6.89
CA LYS A 45 1.70 2.94 5.67
C LYS A 45 2.23 1.52 5.44
N HIS A 46 1.85 0.92 4.32
CA HIS A 46 2.44 -0.34 3.88
C HIS A 46 3.64 -0.04 2.96
N LYS A 47 4.79 -0.62 3.28
CA LYS A 47 6.03 -0.48 2.50
C LYS A 47 6.39 -1.84 1.92
N TYR A 48 6.67 -1.86 0.61
CA TYR A 48 7.02 -3.08 -0.11
C TYR A 48 8.33 -2.85 -0.85
N ILE A 49 9.23 -3.83 -0.78
CA ILE A 49 10.45 -3.86 -1.58
C ILE A 49 10.37 -5.09 -2.48
N THR A 50 10.55 -4.87 -3.78
CA THR A 50 10.67 -5.94 -4.78
C THR A 50 12.02 -5.81 -5.44
N PHE A 51 12.77 -6.90 -5.49
CA PHE A 51 14.06 -6.99 -6.16
C PHE A 51 14.06 -8.20 -7.08
N SER A 52 14.86 -8.11 -8.14
CA SER A 52 15.04 -9.17 -9.13
C SER A 52 16.51 -9.25 -9.49
N ILE A 53 16.93 -10.42 -9.96
CA ILE A 53 18.28 -10.67 -10.45
C ILE A 53 18.23 -11.39 -11.79
N GLU A 54 19.29 -11.24 -12.56
CA GLU A 54 19.57 -12.10 -13.69
C GLU A 54 20.51 -13.24 -13.25
N ALA A 55 20.24 -14.45 -13.70
CA ALA A 55 21.05 -15.62 -13.38
C ALA A 55 20.91 -16.70 -14.48
N ASP A 56 21.99 -17.45 -14.68
CA ASP A 56 22.07 -18.45 -15.76
C ASP A 56 21.18 -19.69 -15.55
N SER A 57 20.66 -19.87 -14.33
CA SER A 57 19.76 -20.97 -14.01
C SER A 57 18.81 -20.64 -12.87
N MET A 58 17.68 -21.34 -12.82
CA MET A 58 16.70 -21.23 -11.74
C MET A 58 17.32 -21.53 -10.36
N ASN A 59 18.23 -22.51 -10.28
CA ASN A 59 18.88 -22.86 -9.01
C ASN A 59 19.82 -21.75 -8.53
N ALA A 60 20.62 -21.17 -9.43
CA ALA A 60 21.46 -20.01 -9.12
C ALA A 60 20.60 -18.80 -8.72
N ALA A 61 19.50 -18.56 -9.42
CA ALA A 61 18.56 -17.48 -9.10
C ALA A 61 17.98 -17.62 -7.69
N LYS A 62 17.45 -18.80 -7.34
CA LYS A 62 16.89 -19.08 -6.02
C LYS A 62 17.91 -18.88 -4.90
N SER A 63 19.11 -19.40 -5.07
CA SER A 63 20.18 -19.27 -4.07
C SER A 63 20.58 -17.81 -3.83
N ARG A 64 20.74 -17.02 -4.91
CA ARG A 64 21.08 -15.60 -4.81
C ARG A 64 19.94 -14.77 -4.23
N LEU A 65 18.69 -15.00 -4.63
CA LEU A 65 17.52 -14.31 -4.08
C LEU A 65 17.37 -14.56 -2.57
N ALA A 66 17.54 -15.81 -2.11
CA ALA A 66 17.46 -16.14 -0.69
C ALA A 66 18.54 -15.43 0.16
N ARG A 67 19.74 -15.25 -0.40
CA ARG A 67 20.81 -14.47 0.24
C ARG A 67 20.41 -13.00 0.35
N ILE A 68 19.96 -12.39 -0.76
CA ILE A 68 19.52 -10.98 -0.78
C ILE A 68 18.36 -10.76 0.20
N GLU A 69 17.39 -11.68 0.25
CA GLU A 69 16.29 -11.63 1.23
C GLU A 69 16.82 -11.63 2.66
N THR A 70 17.73 -12.56 2.99
CA THR A 70 18.32 -12.65 4.33
C THR A 70 19.05 -11.36 4.71
N ASP A 71 19.83 -10.78 3.78
CA ASP A 71 20.58 -9.55 4.01
C ASP A 71 19.63 -8.35 4.25
N ILE A 72 18.55 -8.23 3.45
CA ILE A 72 17.53 -7.19 3.63
C ILE A 72 16.82 -7.33 4.98
N LEU A 73 16.41 -8.54 5.36
CA LEU A 73 15.73 -8.79 6.64
C LEU A 73 16.64 -8.47 7.83
N ASN A 74 17.93 -8.82 7.73
CA ASN A 74 18.92 -8.48 8.76
C ASN A 74 19.12 -6.97 8.90
N ASN A 75 19.20 -6.24 7.78
CA ASN A 75 19.30 -4.78 7.81
C ASN A 75 18.08 -4.14 8.47
N PHE A 76 16.86 -4.60 8.15
CA PHE A 76 15.66 -4.12 8.82
C PHE A 76 15.63 -4.44 10.32
N LYS A 77 16.08 -5.64 10.70
CA LYS A 77 16.17 -6.03 12.11
C LYS A 77 17.11 -5.09 12.90
N VAL A 78 18.24 -4.70 12.33
CA VAL A 78 19.17 -3.73 12.95
C VAL A 78 18.51 -2.37 13.15
N LEU A 79 17.63 -1.97 12.22
CA LEU A 79 16.85 -0.73 12.30
C LEU A 79 15.63 -0.83 13.23
N GLY A 80 15.41 -1.98 13.90
CA GLY A 80 14.24 -2.21 14.75
C GLY A 80 12.93 -2.39 13.98
N VAL A 81 13.01 -2.67 12.66
CA VAL A 81 11.85 -2.88 11.79
C VAL A 81 11.58 -4.38 11.67
N SER A 82 10.34 -4.78 11.91
CA SER A 82 9.86 -6.12 11.58
C SER A 82 9.45 -6.16 10.11
N ALA A 83 10.07 -7.06 9.35
CA ALA A 83 9.77 -7.31 7.95
C ALA A 83 9.62 -8.82 7.71
N HIS A 84 8.82 -9.18 6.71
CA HIS A 84 8.61 -10.57 6.34
C HIS A 84 8.54 -10.70 4.81
N PRO A 85 8.99 -11.83 4.24
CA PRO A 85 8.82 -12.10 2.83
C PRO A 85 7.33 -12.24 2.47
N MET A 86 7.01 -11.97 1.20
CA MET A 86 5.67 -12.14 0.64
C MET A 86 5.69 -13.26 -0.39
N THR A 87 4.67 -14.11 -0.35
CA THR A 87 4.43 -15.10 -1.38
C THR A 87 3.84 -14.45 -2.64
N GLY A 88 3.79 -15.22 -3.73
CA GLY A 88 3.06 -14.78 -4.93
C GLY A 88 1.59 -14.51 -4.66
N TYR A 89 0.96 -15.24 -3.73
CA TYR A 89 -0.43 -15.02 -3.34
C TYR A 89 -0.58 -13.67 -2.62
N ASP A 90 0.24 -13.41 -1.60
CA ASP A 90 0.20 -12.16 -0.82
C ASP A 90 0.39 -10.93 -1.73
N ARG A 91 1.29 -11.06 -2.72
CA ARG A 91 1.51 -10.03 -3.73
C ARG A 91 0.28 -9.79 -4.60
N LEU A 92 -0.39 -10.85 -5.05
CA LEU A 92 -1.60 -10.72 -5.86
C LEU A 92 -2.76 -10.14 -5.06
N GLU A 93 -2.92 -10.54 -3.80
CA GLU A 93 -3.93 -9.99 -2.89
C GLU A 93 -3.72 -8.49 -2.66
N MET A 94 -2.48 -8.08 -2.40
CA MET A 94 -2.12 -6.67 -2.26
C MET A 94 -2.41 -5.86 -3.53
N LEU A 95 -2.03 -6.37 -4.70
CA LEU A 95 -2.33 -5.72 -5.98
C LEU A 95 -3.84 -5.67 -6.27
N HIS A 96 -4.57 -6.74 -5.95
CA HIS A 96 -6.03 -6.77 -6.05
C HIS A 96 -6.67 -5.68 -5.19
N GLY A 97 -6.21 -5.49 -3.95
CA GLY A 97 -6.70 -4.43 -3.06
C GLY A 97 -6.49 -3.02 -3.61
N ILE A 98 -5.40 -2.80 -4.37
CA ILE A 98 -5.17 -1.53 -5.08
C ILE A 98 -6.21 -1.32 -6.19
N PHE A 99 -6.49 -2.36 -6.98
CA PHE A 99 -7.43 -2.28 -8.11
C PHE A 99 -8.91 -2.34 -7.68
N HIS A 100 -9.22 -2.84 -6.49
CA HIS A 100 -10.57 -2.99 -5.95
C HIS A 100 -10.75 -2.19 -4.64
N PRO A 101 -10.68 -0.85 -4.70
CA PRO A 101 -10.73 0.03 -3.52
C PRO A 101 -12.09 0.06 -2.81
N GLU A 102 -13.07 -0.69 -3.32
CA GLU A 102 -14.38 -0.91 -2.69
C GLU A 102 -14.39 -2.14 -1.75
N GLY A 103 -13.30 -2.91 -1.70
CA GLY A 103 -13.15 -4.04 -0.77
C GLY A 103 -13.75 -5.35 -1.27
N GLU A 104 -13.75 -5.58 -2.58
CA GLU A 104 -14.13 -6.88 -3.13
C GLU A 104 -13.20 -7.99 -2.59
N PRO A 105 -13.73 -9.16 -2.22
CA PRO A 105 -12.90 -10.24 -1.68
C PRO A 105 -12.02 -10.83 -2.79
N PHE A 106 -10.72 -10.96 -2.51
CA PHE A 106 -9.78 -11.61 -3.42
C PHE A 106 -10.00 -13.13 -3.41
N ARG A 107 -10.18 -13.72 -4.60
CA ARG A 107 -10.33 -15.17 -4.78
C ARG A 107 -9.37 -15.66 -5.84
N PHE A 108 -8.44 -16.52 -5.45
CA PHE A 108 -7.42 -17.01 -6.37
C PHE A 108 -6.90 -18.38 -5.93
N SER A 109 -6.58 -19.23 -6.92
CA SER A 109 -5.77 -20.43 -6.75
C SER A 109 -4.88 -20.61 -7.97
N TRP A 110 -3.65 -21.04 -7.76
CA TRP A 110 -2.71 -21.39 -8.84
C TRP A 110 -3.27 -22.49 -9.75
N ASP A 111 -4.06 -23.41 -9.19
CA ASP A 111 -4.66 -24.54 -9.93
C ASP A 111 -5.69 -24.10 -10.97
N TRP A 112 -6.19 -22.86 -10.87
CA TRP A 112 -7.19 -22.33 -11.80
C TRP A 112 -6.57 -21.82 -13.10
N LEU A 113 -5.26 -21.52 -13.13
CA LEU A 113 -4.62 -20.89 -14.28
C LEU A 113 -4.65 -21.78 -15.52
N ILE A 114 -4.10 -23.00 -15.42
CA ILE A 114 -3.97 -23.90 -16.58
C ILE A 114 -5.32 -24.31 -17.17
N PRO A 115 -6.33 -24.74 -16.38
CA PRO A 115 -7.61 -25.20 -16.95
C PRO A 115 -8.46 -24.09 -17.57
N SER A 116 -8.34 -22.85 -17.07
CA SER A 116 -9.15 -21.72 -17.55
C SER A 116 -8.49 -20.96 -18.72
N GLY A 117 -7.18 -21.13 -18.92
CA GLY A 117 -6.39 -20.31 -19.83
C GLY A 117 -6.17 -18.88 -19.33
N LEU A 118 -6.57 -18.57 -18.09
CA LEU A 118 -6.38 -17.27 -17.47
C LEU A 118 -4.97 -17.14 -16.88
N THR A 119 -4.56 -15.89 -16.71
CA THR A 119 -3.30 -15.48 -16.09
C THR A 119 -3.55 -14.84 -14.72
N THR A 120 -2.51 -14.66 -13.92
CA THR A 120 -2.62 -13.97 -12.63
C THR A 120 -3.15 -12.53 -12.76
N LYS A 121 -2.95 -11.88 -13.91
CA LYS A 121 -3.45 -10.51 -14.16
C LYS A 121 -4.97 -10.47 -14.24
N ASP A 122 -5.60 -11.52 -14.75
CA ASP A 122 -7.05 -11.60 -14.90
C ASP A 122 -7.77 -11.67 -13.54
N PHE A 123 -7.09 -12.17 -12.51
CA PHE A 123 -7.63 -12.26 -11.13
C PHE A 123 -7.40 -11.00 -10.29
N ILE A 124 -6.57 -10.06 -10.73
CA ILE A 124 -6.32 -8.79 -10.01
C ILE A 124 -6.87 -7.58 -10.76
N ALA A 125 -7.22 -7.74 -12.04
CA ALA A 125 -7.75 -6.66 -12.86
C ALA A 125 -9.12 -6.20 -12.34
N PRO A 126 -9.39 -4.89 -12.30
CA PRO A 126 -10.71 -4.40 -11.96
C PRO A 126 -11.69 -4.69 -13.10
N SER A 127 -12.99 -4.71 -12.78
CA SER A 127 -14.07 -4.91 -13.77
C SER A 127 -13.94 -4.00 -15.00
N SER A 128 -13.48 -2.75 -14.84
CA SER A 128 -13.12 -1.87 -15.96
C SER A 128 -12.32 -0.66 -15.51
N PHE A 129 -11.50 -0.14 -16.43
CA PHE A 129 -11.03 1.24 -16.41
C PHE A 129 -11.83 2.09 -17.41
N ARG A 130 -12.19 3.31 -17.01
CA ARG A 130 -12.74 4.31 -17.94
C ARG A 130 -11.81 5.50 -17.98
N PHE A 131 -11.13 5.70 -19.09
CA PHE A 131 -10.26 6.85 -19.31
C PHE A 131 -11.10 8.01 -19.84
N GLY A 132 -11.04 9.15 -19.15
CA GLY A 132 -11.74 10.36 -19.58
C GLY A 132 -10.87 11.23 -20.48
N GLU A 133 -11.33 12.45 -20.74
CA GLU A 133 -10.52 13.47 -21.42
C GLU A 133 -9.59 14.14 -20.39
N GLY A 134 -8.27 13.98 -20.57
CA GLY A 134 -7.24 14.59 -19.72
C GLY A 134 -6.45 13.60 -18.86
N ARG A 135 -6.22 13.96 -17.59
CA ARG A 135 -5.29 13.24 -16.69
C ARG A 135 -5.95 12.24 -15.73
N THR A 136 -7.26 12.04 -15.85
CA THR A 136 -8.03 11.23 -14.91
C THR A 136 -8.56 9.95 -15.53
N PHE A 137 -8.74 8.95 -14.69
CA PHE A 137 -9.40 7.70 -15.03
C PHE A 137 -10.37 7.31 -13.93
N ARG A 138 -11.34 6.46 -14.27
CA ARG A 138 -12.27 5.85 -13.32
C ARG A 138 -11.97 4.37 -13.18
N MET A 139 -11.96 3.90 -11.94
CA MET A 139 -11.81 2.48 -11.56
C MET A 139 -12.84 2.20 -10.47
N GLY A 140 -13.85 1.38 -10.80
CA GLY A 140 -15.06 1.26 -9.98
C GLY A 140 -15.75 2.61 -9.77
N LYS A 141 -16.04 2.96 -8.51
CA LYS A 141 -16.58 4.26 -8.08
C LYS A 141 -15.50 5.30 -7.77
N LYS A 142 -14.20 4.98 -7.92
CA LYS A 142 -13.11 5.92 -7.65
C LYS A 142 -12.66 6.63 -8.92
N ILE A 143 -12.31 7.90 -8.78
CA ILE A 143 -11.60 8.69 -9.79
C ILE A 143 -10.15 8.78 -9.32
N GLY A 144 -9.22 8.42 -10.21
CA GLY A 144 -7.79 8.50 -9.99
C GLY A 144 -7.12 9.36 -11.05
N ALA A 145 -5.87 9.73 -10.78
CA ALA A 145 -4.95 10.34 -11.73
C ALA A 145 -3.58 9.69 -11.52
N VAL A 146 -2.79 9.59 -12.58
CA VAL A 146 -1.42 9.08 -12.52
C VAL A 146 -0.47 10.19 -12.98
N SER A 147 0.61 10.36 -12.23
CA SER A 147 1.75 11.17 -12.63
C SER A 147 2.98 10.28 -12.64
N PHE A 148 3.90 10.56 -13.56
CA PHE A 148 5.16 9.86 -13.70
C PHE A 148 6.29 10.88 -13.71
N LEU A 149 7.40 10.52 -13.08
CA LEU A 149 8.64 11.30 -13.04
C LEU A 149 9.78 10.34 -13.34
N GLU A 150 10.60 10.71 -14.33
CA GLU A 150 11.84 10.01 -14.66
C GLU A 150 13.01 10.90 -14.22
N ILE A 151 13.92 10.32 -13.43
CA ILE A 151 15.14 11.00 -12.98
C ILE A 151 16.32 10.26 -13.57
N LEU A 152 16.97 10.89 -14.54
CA LEU A 152 18.25 10.44 -15.10
C LEU A 152 19.36 11.19 -14.37
N ALA A 153 19.75 10.69 -13.20
CA ALA A 153 20.83 11.25 -12.40
C ALA A 153 21.78 10.14 -11.97
N PRO A 154 23.10 10.41 -11.88
CA PRO A 154 24.07 9.42 -11.41
C PRO A 154 23.85 9.04 -9.94
N GLU A 155 23.26 9.94 -9.16
CA GLU A 155 22.97 9.73 -7.75
C GLU A 155 21.60 10.32 -7.40
N LEU A 156 20.89 9.65 -6.48
CA LEU A 156 19.66 10.14 -5.89
C LEU A 156 19.93 10.51 -4.43
N ASN A 157 19.64 11.76 -4.05
CA ASN A 157 19.81 12.19 -2.67
C ASN A 157 18.79 11.46 -1.77
N ASP A 158 19.26 10.85 -0.67
CA ASP A 158 18.45 10.16 0.34
C ASP A 158 17.29 10.99 0.88
N ARG A 159 17.42 12.32 0.87
CA ARG A 159 16.34 13.24 1.22
C ARG A 159 15.08 13.04 0.38
N ILE A 160 15.22 12.73 -0.90
CA ILE A 160 14.06 12.46 -1.79
C ILE A 160 13.32 11.20 -1.31
N LEU A 161 14.06 10.15 -0.96
CA LEU A 161 13.47 8.92 -0.44
C LEU A 161 12.76 9.17 0.89
N SER A 162 13.38 9.93 1.80
CA SER A 162 12.76 10.30 3.08
C SER A 162 11.45 11.06 2.85
N GLU A 163 11.47 12.10 2.01
CA GLU A 163 10.28 12.91 1.73
C GLU A 163 9.14 12.09 1.10
N ILE A 164 9.46 11.13 0.22
CA ILE A 164 8.47 10.19 -0.33
C ILE A 164 7.90 9.27 0.76
N LEU A 165 8.74 8.75 1.66
CA LEU A 165 8.31 7.86 2.74
C LEU A 165 7.47 8.60 3.80
N ASP A 166 7.69 9.90 3.95
CA ASP A 166 7.00 10.74 4.93
C ASP A 166 5.64 11.25 4.46
N LEU A 167 5.27 11.11 3.18
CA LEU A 167 3.95 11.48 2.66
C LEU A 167 2.79 10.93 3.51
N GLU A 168 1.98 11.83 4.08
CA GLU A 168 0.84 11.49 4.95
C GLU A 168 -0.52 11.46 4.22
N ASN A 169 -0.50 11.30 2.89
CA ASN A 169 -1.70 11.27 2.07
C ASN A 169 -1.97 9.85 1.51
N GLY A 170 -3.22 9.62 1.11
CA GLY A 170 -3.66 8.33 0.55
C GLY A 170 -3.22 8.10 -0.89
N VAL A 171 -1.93 8.31 -1.20
CA VAL A 171 -1.35 8.08 -2.52
C VAL A 171 -0.58 6.76 -2.54
N ILE A 172 -0.50 6.16 -3.72
CA ILE A 172 0.38 5.02 -3.98
C ILE A 172 1.58 5.56 -4.74
N VAL A 173 2.77 5.36 -4.17
CA VAL A 173 4.03 5.70 -4.84
C VAL A 173 4.70 4.40 -5.27
N ASN A 174 5.08 4.33 -6.54
CA ASN A 174 5.93 3.27 -7.05
C ASN A 174 7.25 3.90 -7.50
N LEU A 175 8.36 3.38 -6.96
CA LEU A 175 9.70 3.81 -7.32
C LEU A 175 10.44 2.63 -7.98
N HIS A 176 10.75 2.79 -9.26
CA HIS A 176 11.57 1.86 -10.01
C HIS A 176 13.00 2.40 -10.07
N ILE A 177 13.92 1.72 -9.39
CA ILE A 177 15.35 2.05 -9.40
C ILE A 177 16.08 1.00 -10.21
N ARG A 178 16.87 1.44 -11.19
CA ARG A 178 17.81 0.59 -11.92
C ARG A 178 19.21 1.15 -11.70
N SER A 179 20.12 0.33 -11.17
CA SER A 179 21.53 0.72 -11.12
C SER A 179 22.05 0.89 -12.53
N ILE A 180 22.82 1.95 -12.75
CA ILE A 180 23.64 2.10 -13.95
C ILE A 180 24.90 1.28 -13.66
N ASP A 181 25.19 0.28 -14.51
CA ASP A 181 26.45 -0.48 -14.47
C ASP A 181 27.61 0.36 -15.04
#